data_AF-A0A9D8CKY1-F1
#
_entry.id   AF-A0A9D8CKY1-F1
#
_cell.length_a   1.000
_cell.length_b   1.000
_cell.length_c   1.000
_cell.angle_alpha   90.00
_cell.angle_beta   90.00
_cell.angle_gamma   90.00
#
_symmetry.space_group_name_H-M   'P 1'
#
loop_
_entity.id
_entity.type
_entity.pdbx_description
1 polymer ?
#
loop_
_entity_poly.entity_id
_entity_poly.type
_entity_poly.pdbx_seq_one_letter_code
_entity_poly.pdbx_strand_id
1 'polypeptide(L)'
;MQGANAPFNTSSFPLGTSRSPILRRIFFLLFVMVGVAGPVLAQDGQHEHLVAYFLNKRQAMVRDSKVDVAEMSRTVRAAVNEASLLYAAGNYRAALDKISELTKYGALMDLPSFDVHMVLTQLYTKSSDPTNAAAHRARAEAMRDLLGRRIGLGQTPDDPLRAISTNDVIEWSRINQHRISDTKMYPYKGRELHAAIYSGPQTGNQQKTLYFEIVQNVRSVSQQPDLFAPIPVAQMVPQHRTLLATAQAKRQRFLDDTSFAYDELAAAVREAIKKATELAGQGKSSDALAALRQVEKIRPIEDIPTPELISVYSALHGRIGDNKKQIELREYLFGINQAIAHSGDGLTPATAVHVILTSEEYAWLREKKLTFLGQRVHQTPSGKFDVMKARDASGAERDYFFNITRLYQKYGQGTWGKPQAPVTPSR
;
A
#
# COMPACT_ATOMS: atom_id res chain seq x y z
N MET A 1 -14.60 -14.99 66.11
CA MET A 1 -15.89 -14.56 65.53
C MET A 1 -15.72 -14.60 64.01
N GLN A 2 -16.18 -15.69 63.35
CA GLN A 2 -17.44 -15.74 62.56
C GLN A 2 -17.45 -14.67 61.44
N GLY A 3 -17.62 -14.93 60.14
CA GLY A 3 -17.84 -16.13 59.29
C GLY A 3 -17.39 -15.74 57.85
N ALA A 4 -16.97 -16.63 56.96
CA ALA A 4 -17.70 -17.70 56.28
C ALA A 4 -19.00 -17.23 55.61
N ASN A 5 -18.97 -17.00 54.28
CA ASN A 5 -19.85 -17.68 53.29
C ASN A 5 -19.59 -17.23 51.84
N ALA A 6 -18.93 -18.14 51.11
CA ALA A 6 -19.30 -18.82 49.85
C ALA A 6 -20.11 -18.14 48.71
N PRO A 7 -19.91 -18.59 47.45
CA PRO A 7 -20.40 -17.99 46.21
C PRO A 7 -21.70 -18.64 45.68
N PHE A 8 -22.40 -17.92 44.79
CA PHE A 8 -23.57 -18.44 44.09
C PHE A 8 -23.18 -19.20 42.81
N ASN A 9 -23.67 -20.43 42.70
CA ASN A 9 -23.75 -21.19 41.45
C ASN A 9 -25.11 -21.89 41.34
N THR A 10 -25.52 -22.08 40.09
CA THR A 10 -26.56 -22.98 39.53
C THR A 10 -28.03 -22.82 39.93
N SER A 11 -28.87 -22.63 38.91
CA SER A 11 -30.02 -23.52 38.68
C SER A 11 -30.26 -23.66 37.17
N SER A 12 -30.88 -24.78 36.83
CA SER A 12 -30.85 -25.54 35.59
C SER A 12 -32.20 -25.54 34.84
N PHE A 13 -32.15 -25.60 33.49
CA PHE A 13 -33.01 -26.32 32.51
C PHE A 13 -34.57 -26.22 32.58
N PRO A 14 -35.29 -26.18 31.42
CA PRO A 14 -35.42 -27.39 30.59
C PRO A 14 -35.49 -27.22 29.06
N LEU A 15 -35.36 -28.40 28.45
CA LEU A 15 -35.46 -28.78 27.04
C LEU A 15 -36.75 -28.32 26.34
N GLY A 16 -36.60 -27.92 25.08
CA GLY A 16 -37.69 -27.78 24.11
C GLY A 16 -37.19 -28.19 22.72
N THR A 17 -37.49 -29.43 22.35
CA THR A 17 -37.20 -30.05 21.06
C THR A 17 -38.10 -29.50 19.95
N SER A 18 -37.54 -29.10 18.80
CA SER A 18 -38.24 -29.26 17.53
C SER A 18 -37.28 -29.47 16.36
N ARG A 19 -37.56 -30.57 15.66
CA ARG A 19 -37.07 -31.03 14.35
C ARG A 19 -37.32 -29.92 13.31
N SER A 20 -36.62 -29.72 12.19
CA SER A 20 -36.00 -30.64 11.24
C SER A 20 -35.16 -29.84 10.20
N PRO A 21 -34.43 -30.47 9.26
CA PRO A 21 -33.19 -29.97 8.65
C PRO A 21 -33.37 -29.36 7.25
N ILE A 22 -32.54 -28.37 6.91
CA ILE A 22 -32.28 -27.99 5.51
C ILE A 22 -30.78 -28.15 5.23
N LEU A 23 -30.52 -29.12 4.35
CA LEU A 23 -29.30 -29.50 3.65
C LEU A 23 -28.15 -28.47 3.67
N ARG A 24 -27.07 -28.78 4.40
CA ARG A 24 -25.71 -28.42 3.97
C ARG A 24 -25.10 -29.62 3.25
N ARG A 25 -25.31 -29.68 1.92
CA ARG A 25 -24.50 -30.54 1.06
C ARG A 25 -23.11 -29.93 0.94
N ILE A 26 -22.17 -30.47 1.71
CA ILE A 26 -20.74 -30.32 1.45
C ILE A 26 -20.43 -31.27 0.27
N PHE A 27 -20.21 -30.71 -0.92
CA PHE A 27 -19.66 -31.46 -2.03
C PHE A 27 -18.15 -31.65 -1.78
N PHE A 28 -17.79 -32.83 -1.25
CA PHE A 28 -16.42 -33.34 -1.33
C PHE A 28 -16.31 -34.11 -2.65
N LEU A 29 -15.67 -33.52 -3.65
CA LEU A 29 -15.32 -34.19 -4.90
C LEU A 29 -13.95 -34.87 -4.69
N LEU A 30 -14.00 -36.15 -4.32
CA LEU A 30 -12.84 -37.04 -4.35
C LEU A 30 -12.58 -37.41 -5.82
N PHE A 31 -11.51 -36.89 -6.40
CA PHE A 31 -11.07 -37.25 -7.76
C PHE A 31 -10.38 -38.62 -7.70
N VAL A 32 -11.01 -39.65 -8.25
CA VAL A 32 -10.35 -40.92 -8.60
C VAL A 32 -9.71 -40.73 -9.97
N MET A 33 -8.39 -40.54 -10.01
CA MET A 33 -7.60 -40.58 -11.24
C MET A 33 -7.48 -42.04 -11.70
N VAL A 34 -8.24 -42.43 -12.73
CA VAL A 34 -7.96 -43.64 -13.49
C VAL A 34 -6.86 -43.29 -14.49
N GLY A 35 -5.63 -43.71 -14.18
CA GLY A 35 -4.45 -43.46 -15.00
C GLY A 35 -4.45 -44.34 -16.25
N VAL A 36 -4.61 -43.73 -17.42
CA VAL A 36 -4.17 -44.31 -18.70
C VAL A 36 -2.69 -43.97 -18.83
N ALA A 37 -1.82 -44.98 -18.73
CA ALA A 37 -0.38 -44.83 -18.90
C ALA A 37 -0.05 -44.53 -20.37
N GLY A 38 -0.16 -43.27 -20.76
CA GLY A 38 0.40 -42.73 -22.00
C GLY A 38 1.90 -42.44 -21.86
N PRO A 39 2.60 -42.11 -22.96
CA PRO A 39 4.04 -41.90 -22.99
C PRO A 39 4.45 -40.67 -22.16
N VAL A 40 4.91 -40.91 -20.93
CA VAL A 40 5.33 -39.91 -19.94
C VAL A 40 6.49 -39.03 -20.45
N LEU A 41 7.37 -39.57 -21.29
CA LEU A 41 8.60 -38.87 -21.73
C LEU A 41 8.35 -37.65 -22.62
N ALA A 42 7.25 -37.58 -23.37
CA ALA A 42 6.95 -36.44 -24.24
C ALA A 42 6.37 -35.23 -23.48
N GLN A 43 5.71 -35.48 -22.35
CA GLN A 43 5.08 -34.43 -21.54
C GLN A 43 6.11 -33.63 -20.73
N ASP A 44 7.18 -34.28 -20.26
CA ASP A 44 8.24 -33.63 -19.50
C ASP A 44 8.99 -32.56 -20.33
N GLY A 45 9.27 -32.85 -21.61
CA GLY A 45 9.94 -31.90 -22.50
C GLY A 45 9.13 -30.63 -22.77
N GLN A 46 7.81 -30.77 -22.94
CA GLN A 46 6.92 -29.62 -23.16
C GLN A 46 6.79 -28.77 -21.89
N HIS A 47 6.70 -29.40 -20.71
CA HIS A 47 6.62 -28.71 -19.42
C HIS A 47 7.87 -27.87 -19.16
N GLU A 48 9.06 -28.46 -19.30
CA GLU A 48 10.33 -27.75 -19.11
C GLU A 48 10.50 -26.59 -20.10
N HIS A 49 10.05 -26.76 -21.35
CA HIS A 49 10.01 -25.66 -22.32
C HIS A 49 9.11 -24.50 -21.86
N LEU A 50 7.93 -24.79 -21.29
CA LEU A 50 7.03 -23.76 -20.75
C LEU A 50 7.60 -23.08 -19.51
N VAL A 51 8.28 -23.81 -18.62
CA VAL A 51 8.96 -23.23 -17.45
C VAL A 51 10.06 -22.26 -17.90
N ALA A 52 10.92 -22.68 -18.83
CA ALA A 52 11.97 -21.83 -19.41
C ALA A 52 11.38 -20.60 -20.12
N TYR A 53 10.29 -20.81 -20.87
CA TYR A 53 9.55 -19.74 -21.54
C TYR A 53 9.07 -18.66 -20.55
N PHE A 54 8.41 -19.05 -19.46
CA PHE A 54 7.92 -18.09 -18.47
C PHE A 54 9.05 -17.41 -17.70
N LEU A 55 10.13 -18.13 -17.40
CA LEU A 55 11.32 -17.51 -16.80
C LEU A 55 11.86 -16.39 -17.70
N ASN A 56 12.01 -16.65 -19.00
CA ASN A 56 12.46 -15.66 -19.98
C ASN A 56 11.46 -14.50 -20.13
N LYS A 57 10.16 -14.77 -20.18
CA LYS A 57 9.12 -13.72 -20.24
C LYS A 57 9.15 -12.82 -19.02
N ARG A 58 9.31 -13.37 -17.82
CA ARG A 58 9.45 -12.59 -16.58
C ARG A 58 10.67 -11.69 -16.62
N GLN A 59 11.82 -12.22 -17.05
CA GLN A 59 13.04 -11.41 -17.21
C GLN A 59 12.87 -10.31 -18.26
N ALA A 60 12.22 -10.60 -19.38
CA ALA A 60 11.91 -9.61 -20.41
C ALA A 60 10.97 -8.52 -19.90
N MET A 61 9.91 -8.88 -19.17
CA MET A 61 8.99 -7.93 -18.55
C MET A 61 9.68 -7.02 -17.55
N VAL A 62 10.57 -7.56 -16.72
CA VAL A 62 11.38 -6.74 -15.81
C VAL A 62 12.22 -5.77 -16.63
N ARG A 63 12.89 -6.19 -17.69
CA ARG A 63 13.77 -5.33 -18.50
C ARG A 63 13.02 -4.31 -19.38
N ASP A 64 11.75 -4.55 -19.69
CA ASP A 64 10.98 -3.66 -20.55
C ASP A 64 10.51 -2.41 -19.81
N SER A 65 11.15 -1.28 -20.11
CA SER A 65 10.80 0.03 -19.55
C SER A 65 9.37 0.49 -19.82
N LYS A 66 8.68 -0.12 -20.79
CA LYS A 66 7.27 0.20 -21.11
C LYS A 66 6.28 -0.51 -20.20
N VAL A 67 6.72 -1.51 -19.44
CA VAL A 67 5.85 -2.30 -18.55
C VAL A 67 6.00 -1.78 -17.12
N ASP A 68 5.00 -1.07 -16.62
CA ASP A 68 4.86 -0.85 -15.18
C ASP A 68 4.41 -2.16 -14.52
N VAL A 69 5.39 -2.92 -14.01
CA VAL A 69 5.15 -4.22 -13.35
C VAL A 69 4.24 -4.08 -12.12
N ALA A 70 4.28 -2.94 -11.42
CA ALA A 70 3.43 -2.70 -10.26
C ALA A 70 1.97 -2.45 -10.68
N GLU A 71 1.75 -1.65 -11.73
CA GLU A 71 0.42 -1.45 -12.31
C GLU A 71 -0.14 -2.75 -12.91
N MET A 72 0.69 -3.48 -13.67
CA MET A 72 0.33 -4.79 -14.22
C MET A 72 -0.10 -5.74 -13.10
N SER A 73 0.66 -5.81 -11.99
CA SER A 73 0.33 -6.65 -10.84
C SER A 73 -1.04 -6.30 -10.25
N ARG A 74 -1.33 -5.01 -10.05
CA ARG A 74 -2.66 -4.56 -9.56
C ARG A 74 -3.78 -4.93 -10.52
N THR A 75 -3.58 -4.70 -11.82
CA THR A 75 -4.59 -4.95 -12.85
C THR A 75 -4.87 -6.45 -13.02
N VAL A 76 -3.83 -7.29 -13.05
CA VAL A 76 -3.96 -8.76 -13.09
C VAL A 76 -4.78 -9.25 -11.91
N ARG A 77 -4.50 -8.76 -10.69
CA ARG A 77 -5.23 -9.17 -9.48
C ARG A 77 -6.71 -8.76 -9.56
N ALA A 78 -6.99 -7.53 -9.97
CA ALA A 78 -8.36 -7.04 -10.12
C ALA A 78 -9.14 -7.87 -11.15
N ALA A 79 -8.56 -8.10 -12.34
CA ALA A 79 -9.19 -8.87 -13.41
C ALA A 79 -9.43 -10.33 -13.01
N VAL A 80 -8.46 -11.00 -12.35
CA VAL A 80 -8.61 -12.37 -11.84
C VAL A 80 -9.74 -12.47 -10.82
N ASN A 81 -9.79 -11.55 -9.86
CA ASN A 81 -10.82 -11.54 -8.82
C ASN A 81 -12.22 -11.34 -9.42
N GLU A 82 -12.37 -10.34 -10.29
CA GLU A 82 -13.65 -10.02 -10.92
C GLU A 82 -14.11 -11.13 -11.86
N ALA A 83 -13.20 -11.69 -12.68
CA ALA A 83 -13.52 -12.82 -13.55
C ALA A 83 -13.90 -14.08 -12.77
N SER A 84 -13.27 -14.34 -11.62
CA SER A 84 -13.63 -15.46 -10.74
C SER A 84 -15.01 -15.29 -10.12
N LEU A 85 -15.40 -14.06 -9.73
CA LEU A 85 -16.76 -13.76 -9.27
C LEU A 85 -17.80 -13.95 -10.38
N LEU A 86 -17.51 -13.45 -11.59
CA LEU A 86 -18.37 -13.62 -12.77
C LEU A 86 -18.51 -15.10 -13.15
N TYR A 87 -17.43 -15.88 -13.09
CA TYR A 87 -17.44 -17.33 -13.28
C TYR A 87 -18.35 -18.03 -12.26
N ALA A 88 -18.21 -17.68 -10.97
CA ALA A 88 -19.04 -18.26 -9.91
C ALA A 88 -20.54 -17.92 -10.07
N ALA A 89 -20.85 -16.76 -10.65
CA ALA A 89 -22.21 -16.35 -11.00
C ALA A 89 -22.75 -16.98 -12.30
N GLY A 90 -21.95 -17.80 -13.00
CA GLY A 90 -22.32 -18.41 -14.28
C GLY A 90 -22.21 -17.46 -15.49
N ASN A 91 -21.69 -16.25 -15.31
CA ASN A 91 -21.50 -15.27 -16.39
C ASN A 91 -20.13 -15.45 -17.06
N TYR A 92 -19.97 -16.57 -17.78
CA TYR A 92 -18.68 -16.97 -18.36
C TYR A 92 -18.19 -16.01 -19.45
N ARG A 93 -19.10 -15.42 -20.23
CA ARG A 93 -18.72 -14.47 -21.28
C ARG A 93 -18.13 -13.19 -20.70
N ALA A 94 -18.79 -12.59 -19.71
CA ALA A 94 -18.27 -11.39 -19.05
C ALA A 94 -16.96 -11.67 -18.31
N ALA A 95 -16.81 -12.86 -17.70
CA ALA A 95 -15.56 -13.27 -17.07
C ALA A 95 -14.41 -13.35 -18.09
N LEU A 96 -14.66 -13.87 -19.29
CA LEU A 96 -13.67 -13.93 -20.36
C LEU A 96 -13.33 -12.54 -20.90
N ASP A 97 -14.32 -11.68 -21.09
CA ASP A 97 -14.11 -10.28 -21.51
C ASP A 97 -13.25 -9.54 -20.47
N LYS A 98 -13.51 -9.77 -19.18
CA LYS A 98 -12.74 -9.17 -18.09
C LYS A 98 -11.28 -9.60 -18.08
N ILE A 99 -11.00 -10.90 -18.21
CA ILE A 99 -9.61 -11.38 -18.32
C ILE A 99 -8.95 -10.86 -19.60
N SER A 100 -9.70 -10.69 -20.68
CA SER A 100 -9.18 -10.20 -21.97
C SER A 100 -8.69 -8.75 -21.90
N GLU A 101 -9.11 -7.95 -20.91
CA GLU A 101 -8.52 -6.62 -20.65
C GLU A 101 -7.00 -6.70 -20.39
N LEU A 102 -6.49 -7.84 -19.91
CA LEU A 102 -5.06 -8.05 -19.67
C LEU A 102 -4.23 -8.16 -20.95
N THR A 103 -4.87 -8.27 -22.12
CA THR A 103 -4.17 -8.29 -23.42
C THR A 103 -3.35 -7.02 -23.69
N LYS A 104 -3.64 -5.92 -22.98
CA LYS A 104 -2.82 -4.70 -23.01
C LYS A 104 -1.38 -4.90 -22.52
N TYR A 105 -1.11 -5.96 -21.74
CA TYR A 105 0.23 -6.33 -21.27
C TYR A 105 0.88 -7.46 -22.10
N GLY A 106 0.23 -7.90 -23.18
CA GLY A 106 0.66 -9.01 -24.03
C GLY A 106 -0.41 -10.09 -24.17
N ALA A 107 -0.19 -11.05 -25.07
CA ALA A 107 -1.12 -12.16 -25.25
C ALA A 107 -1.37 -12.91 -23.93
N LEU A 108 -2.61 -13.34 -23.67
CA LEU A 108 -2.96 -14.05 -22.43
C LEU A 108 -2.15 -15.35 -22.22
N MET A 109 -1.70 -15.95 -23.33
CA MET A 109 -0.85 -17.15 -23.32
C MET A 109 0.58 -16.88 -22.88
N ASP A 110 0.99 -15.61 -22.85
CA ASP A 110 2.34 -15.15 -22.53
C ASP A 110 2.43 -14.51 -21.14
N LEU A 111 1.29 -14.21 -20.51
CA LEU A 111 1.23 -13.59 -19.18
C LEU A 111 1.77 -14.56 -18.12
N PRO A 112 2.87 -14.25 -17.42
CA PRO A 112 3.46 -15.14 -16.44
C PRO A 112 2.70 -15.07 -15.10
N SER A 113 1.43 -15.53 -15.09
CA SER A 113 0.57 -15.57 -13.90
C SER A 113 -0.15 -16.91 -13.79
N PHE A 114 0.07 -17.60 -12.68
CA PHE A 114 -0.62 -18.84 -12.35
C PHE A 114 -2.14 -18.65 -12.33
N ASP A 115 -2.61 -17.57 -11.69
CA ASP A 115 -4.03 -17.33 -11.49
C ASP A 115 -4.77 -17.06 -12.81
N VAL A 116 -4.17 -16.28 -13.72
CA VAL A 116 -4.73 -16.00 -15.04
C VAL A 116 -4.96 -17.31 -15.80
N HIS A 117 -3.96 -18.19 -15.82
CA HIS A 117 -4.08 -19.47 -16.50
C HIS A 117 -5.08 -20.42 -15.82
N MET A 118 -5.21 -20.39 -14.49
CA MET A 118 -6.22 -21.18 -13.78
C MET A 118 -7.65 -20.72 -14.12
N VAL A 119 -7.91 -19.40 -14.11
CA VAL A 119 -9.23 -18.85 -14.47
C VAL A 119 -9.57 -19.16 -15.93
N LEU A 120 -8.61 -18.98 -16.85
CA LEU A 120 -8.83 -19.30 -18.27
C LEU A 120 -9.06 -20.80 -18.49
N THR A 121 -8.37 -21.68 -17.78
CA THR A 121 -8.65 -23.12 -17.80
C THR A 121 -10.11 -23.42 -17.46
N GLN A 122 -10.63 -22.79 -16.39
CA GLN A 122 -12.01 -22.97 -15.95
C GLN A 122 -13.02 -22.42 -16.96
N LEU A 123 -12.76 -21.23 -17.50
CA LEU A 123 -13.63 -20.58 -18.50
C LEU A 123 -13.71 -21.39 -19.78
N TYR A 124 -12.57 -21.79 -20.36
CA TYR A 124 -12.56 -22.60 -21.59
C TYR A 124 -13.16 -23.99 -21.40
N THR A 125 -13.01 -24.58 -20.21
CA THR A 125 -13.71 -25.85 -19.88
C THR A 125 -15.23 -25.66 -19.92
N LYS A 126 -15.75 -24.53 -19.42
CA LYS A 126 -17.19 -24.24 -19.43
C LYS A 126 -17.72 -23.84 -20.80
N SER A 127 -16.89 -23.23 -21.64
CA SER A 127 -17.23 -22.87 -23.02
C SER A 127 -17.04 -24.01 -24.02
N SER A 128 -16.84 -25.25 -23.56
CA SER A 128 -16.62 -26.43 -24.40
C SER A 128 -15.43 -26.31 -25.35
N ASP A 129 -14.37 -25.61 -24.93
CA ASP A 129 -13.10 -25.47 -25.65
C ASP A 129 -11.98 -26.24 -24.90
N PRO A 130 -11.92 -27.58 -25.05
CA PRO A 130 -10.98 -28.41 -24.31
C PRO A 130 -9.53 -28.14 -24.70
N THR A 131 -9.28 -27.71 -25.94
CA THR A 131 -7.93 -27.44 -26.45
C THR A 131 -7.34 -26.23 -25.73
N ASN A 132 -8.06 -25.11 -25.67
CA ASN A 132 -7.57 -23.93 -24.94
C ASN A 132 -7.54 -24.19 -23.42
N ALA A 133 -8.51 -24.93 -22.87
CA ALA A 133 -8.47 -25.31 -21.46
C ALA A 133 -7.21 -26.12 -21.10
N ALA A 134 -6.84 -27.10 -21.94
CA ALA A 134 -5.62 -27.90 -21.75
C ALA A 134 -4.35 -27.05 -21.87
N ALA A 135 -4.31 -26.14 -22.85
CA ALA A 135 -3.15 -25.27 -23.08
C ALA A 135 -2.92 -24.27 -21.93
N HIS A 136 -3.99 -23.76 -21.31
CA HIS A 136 -3.91 -22.95 -20.10
C HIS A 136 -3.56 -23.77 -18.86
N ARG A 137 -4.05 -25.01 -18.74
CA ARG A 137 -3.69 -25.90 -17.63
C ARG A 137 -2.18 -26.19 -17.61
N ALA A 138 -1.61 -26.54 -18.76
CA ALA A 138 -0.18 -26.79 -18.89
C ALA A 138 0.66 -25.55 -18.49
N ARG A 139 0.18 -24.35 -18.81
CA ARG A 139 0.84 -23.10 -18.41
C ARG A 139 0.72 -22.81 -16.91
N ALA A 140 -0.43 -23.09 -16.31
CA ALA A 140 -0.61 -22.99 -14.86
C ALA A 140 0.33 -23.98 -14.13
N GLU A 141 0.50 -25.20 -14.66
CA GLU A 141 1.44 -26.18 -14.11
C GLU A 141 2.90 -25.72 -14.24
N ALA A 142 3.29 -25.18 -15.39
CA ALA A 142 4.62 -24.58 -15.57
C ALA A 142 4.87 -23.40 -14.61
N MET A 143 3.90 -22.50 -14.44
CA MET A 143 3.99 -21.40 -13.47
C MET A 143 4.06 -21.90 -12.03
N ARG A 144 3.35 -22.99 -11.70
CA ARG A 144 3.43 -23.62 -10.38
C ARG A 144 4.84 -24.14 -10.10
N ASP A 145 5.46 -24.85 -11.04
CA ASP A 145 6.83 -25.35 -10.88
C ASP A 145 7.82 -24.19 -10.79
N LEU A 146 7.67 -23.18 -11.65
CA LEU A 146 8.50 -21.99 -11.64
C LEU A 146 8.49 -21.30 -10.28
N LEU A 147 7.30 -20.95 -9.77
CA LEU A 147 7.13 -20.28 -8.47
C LEU A 147 7.56 -21.16 -7.30
N GLY A 148 7.31 -22.46 -7.35
CA GLY A 148 7.59 -23.38 -6.25
C GLY A 148 9.04 -23.82 -6.14
N ARG A 149 9.81 -23.83 -7.24
CA ARG A 149 11.12 -24.51 -7.28
C ARG A 149 12.23 -23.79 -8.03
N ARG A 150 11.92 -22.85 -8.93
CA ARG A 150 12.92 -22.34 -9.89
C ARG A 150 13.40 -20.92 -9.63
N ILE A 151 12.70 -20.16 -8.77
CA ILE A 151 13.01 -18.76 -8.46
C ILE A 151 13.45 -18.55 -7.00
N GLY A 152 13.90 -19.60 -6.33
CA GLY A 152 14.28 -19.60 -4.91
C GLY A 152 13.15 -20.10 -4.01
N LEU A 153 13.50 -20.76 -2.90
CA LEU A 153 12.50 -21.37 -2.01
C LEU A 153 11.94 -20.41 -0.97
N GLY A 154 12.64 -19.30 -0.72
CA GLY A 154 12.24 -18.27 0.25
C GLY A 154 12.29 -18.72 1.71
N GLN A 155 12.92 -19.86 2.01
CA GLN A 155 13.02 -20.38 3.38
C GLN A 155 14.11 -19.67 4.20
N THR A 156 15.11 -19.09 3.52
CA THR A 156 16.21 -18.36 4.13
C THR A 156 16.44 -17.05 3.38
N PRO A 157 17.06 -16.03 4.01
CA PRO A 157 17.38 -14.78 3.32
C PRO A 157 18.52 -14.93 2.29
N ASP A 158 19.31 -16.01 2.34
CA ASP A 158 20.31 -16.34 1.32
C ASP A 158 19.68 -16.98 0.05
N ASP A 159 18.52 -17.63 0.18
CA ASP A 159 17.71 -18.15 -0.93
C ASP A 159 16.28 -17.56 -0.93
N PRO A 160 16.13 -16.24 -1.14
CA PRO A 160 14.81 -15.62 -1.16
C PRO A 160 14.07 -15.97 -2.45
N LEU A 161 12.73 -16.01 -2.36
CA LEU A 161 11.86 -16.08 -3.54
C LEU A 161 12.03 -14.82 -4.39
N ARG A 162 12.50 -14.97 -5.63
CA ARG A 162 12.76 -13.87 -6.58
C ARG A 162 11.50 -13.54 -7.37
N ALA A 163 10.60 -12.84 -6.72
CA ALA A 163 9.37 -12.35 -7.31
C ALA A 163 9.66 -11.16 -8.24
N ILE A 164 8.94 -11.03 -9.35
CA ILE A 164 8.93 -9.80 -10.16
C ILE A 164 7.79 -8.86 -9.73
N SER A 165 6.78 -9.40 -9.04
CA SER A 165 5.66 -8.62 -8.53
C SER A 165 5.08 -9.20 -7.24
N THR A 166 4.26 -8.42 -6.54
CA THR A 166 3.53 -8.91 -5.36
C THR A 166 2.56 -10.06 -5.67
N ASN A 167 2.12 -10.22 -6.93
CA ASN A 167 1.26 -11.34 -7.30
C ASN A 167 2.00 -12.67 -7.21
N ASP A 168 3.29 -12.74 -7.53
CA ASP A 168 4.04 -14.00 -7.44
C ASP A 168 4.05 -14.56 -6.02
N VAL A 169 4.17 -13.68 -5.03
CA VAL A 169 4.19 -14.04 -3.61
C VAL A 169 2.80 -14.56 -3.17
N ILE A 170 1.74 -13.94 -3.67
CA ILE A 170 0.35 -14.37 -3.39
C ILE A 170 0.05 -15.69 -4.10
N GLU A 171 0.44 -15.84 -5.36
CA GLU A 171 0.28 -17.06 -6.15
C GLU A 171 1.06 -18.22 -5.52
N TRP A 172 2.31 -17.98 -5.12
CA TRP A 172 3.12 -18.95 -4.36
C TRP A 172 2.40 -19.37 -3.07
N SER A 173 1.88 -18.40 -2.32
CA SER A 173 1.15 -18.68 -1.08
C SER A 173 -0.08 -19.54 -1.35
N ARG A 174 -0.88 -19.21 -2.38
CA ARG A 174 -2.09 -19.95 -2.74
C ARG A 174 -1.78 -21.36 -3.25
N ILE A 175 -0.76 -21.53 -4.10
CA ILE A 175 -0.29 -22.83 -4.59
C ILE A 175 0.01 -23.77 -3.44
N ASN A 176 0.67 -23.26 -2.39
CA ASN A 176 1.04 -24.04 -1.21
C ASN A 176 -0.06 -24.08 -0.14
N GLN A 177 -1.23 -23.48 -0.37
CA GLN A 177 -2.34 -23.36 0.58
C GLN A 177 -1.94 -22.65 1.88
N HIS A 178 -1.10 -21.63 1.76
CA HIS A 178 -0.65 -20.80 2.87
C HIS A 178 -1.50 -19.53 2.96
N ARG A 179 -1.55 -18.95 4.16
CA ARG A 179 -2.09 -17.62 4.43
C ARG A 179 -0.94 -16.73 4.92
N ILE A 180 -0.72 -15.61 4.24
CA ILE A 180 0.20 -14.57 4.71
C ILE A 180 -0.53 -13.69 5.71
N SER A 181 0.05 -13.48 6.89
CA SER A 181 -0.54 -12.68 7.97
C SER A 181 0.15 -11.34 8.19
N ASP A 182 1.43 -11.23 7.86
CA ASP A 182 2.23 -10.02 8.04
C ASP A 182 3.35 -9.98 6.99
N THR A 183 3.79 -8.77 6.62
CA THR A 183 4.92 -8.56 5.71
C THR A 183 5.70 -7.33 6.17
N LYS A 184 7.01 -7.48 6.36
CA LYS A 184 7.91 -6.38 6.73
C LYS A 184 9.14 -6.33 5.83
N MET A 185 9.77 -5.15 5.75
CA MET A 185 11.07 -4.99 5.12
C MET A 185 12.15 -5.70 5.97
N TYR A 186 13.11 -6.33 5.30
CA TYR A 186 14.20 -7.09 5.92
C TYR A 186 15.52 -6.82 5.17
N PRO A 187 16.31 -5.82 5.58
CA PRO A 187 17.61 -5.55 4.97
C PRO A 187 18.59 -6.71 5.27
N TYR A 188 19.22 -7.28 4.23
CA TYR A 188 20.14 -8.41 4.39
C TYR A 188 21.28 -8.35 3.38
N LYS A 189 22.54 -8.29 3.87
CA LYS A 189 23.77 -8.25 3.04
C LYS A 189 23.70 -7.22 1.89
N GLY A 190 23.19 -6.02 2.18
CA GLY A 190 23.06 -4.94 1.20
C GLY A 190 21.88 -5.09 0.22
N ARG A 191 21.01 -6.08 0.41
CA ARG A 191 19.78 -6.28 -0.37
C ARG A 191 18.56 -5.87 0.46
N GLU A 192 17.57 -5.30 -0.21
CA GLU A 192 16.24 -5.05 0.37
C GLU A 192 15.36 -6.28 0.14
N LEU A 193 15.25 -7.13 1.16
CA LEU A 193 14.31 -8.24 1.14
C LEU A 193 13.02 -7.85 1.86
N HIS A 194 12.00 -8.67 1.67
CA HIS A 194 10.80 -8.70 2.49
C HIS A 194 10.72 -10.02 3.23
N ALA A 195 10.19 -9.98 4.46
CA ALA A 195 9.87 -11.15 5.26
C ALA A 195 8.36 -11.20 5.49
N ALA A 196 7.70 -12.22 4.92
CA ALA A 196 6.28 -12.48 5.13
C ALA A 196 6.08 -13.61 6.13
N ILE A 197 5.25 -13.40 7.16
CA ILE A 197 4.80 -14.46 8.07
C ILE A 197 3.66 -15.21 7.40
N TYR A 198 3.77 -16.53 7.31
CA TYR A 198 2.74 -17.38 6.72
C TYR A 198 2.45 -18.63 7.56
N SER A 199 1.25 -19.20 7.39
CA SER A 199 0.89 -20.51 7.95
C SER A 199 -0.08 -21.26 7.03
N GLY A 200 -0.14 -22.59 7.13
CA GLY A 200 -1.09 -23.41 6.37
C GLY A 200 -0.96 -24.90 6.69
N PRO A 201 -1.73 -25.77 6.00
CA PRO A 201 -1.73 -27.21 6.27
C PRO A 201 -0.34 -27.84 6.17
N GLN A 202 0.47 -27.44 5.19
CA GLN A 202 1.84 -27.95 4.99
C GLN A 202 2.83 -27.49 6.07
N THR A 203 2.52 -26.42 6.82
CA THR A 203 3.33 -25.99 7.97
C THR A 203 2.82 -26.58 9.29
N GLY A 204 1.83 -27.48 9.26
CA GLY A 204 1.13 -27.90 10.47
C GLY A 204 0.43 -26.72 11.17
N ASN A 205 -0.01 -25.71 10.39
CA ASN A 205 -0.52 -24.42 10.85
C ASN A 205 0.46 -23.61 11.72
N GLN A 206 1.74 -23.98 11.78
CA GLN A 206 2.77 -23.18 12.43
C GLN A 206 3.12 -21.97 11.58
N GLN A 207 3.44 -20.85 12.23
CA GLN A 207 3.94 -19.66 11.57
C GLN A 207 5.38 -19.91 11.10
N LYS A 208 5.63 -19.62 9.83
CA LYS A 208 6.95 -19.64 9.20
C LYS A 208 7.20 -18.29 8.50
N THR A 209 8.45 -18.01 8.18
CA THR A 209 8.85 -16.81 7.47
C THR A 209 9.21 -17.15 6.02
N LEU A 210 8.63 -16.43 5.08
CA LEU A 210 9.00 -16.41 3.67
C LEU A 210 9.84 -15.17 3.41
N TYR A 211 11.08 -15.37 2.98
CA TYR A 211 11.93 -14.30 2.46
C TYR A 211 11.71 -14.17 0.97
N PHE A 212 11.45 -12.97 0.49
CA PHE A 212 11.31 -12.70 -0.93
C PHE A 212 11.94 -11.36 -1.30
N GLU A 213 12.44 -11.29 -2.52
CA GLU A 213 12.95 -10.09 -3.16
C GLU A 213 12.01 -9.76 -4.30
N ILE A 214 11.52 -8.52 -4.36
CA ILE A 214 10.82 -8.05 -5.55
C ILE A 214 11.90 -7.50 -6.49
N VAL A 215 12.25 -8.29 -7.49
CA VAL A 215 13.15 -7.92 -8.58
C VAL A 215 12.45 -6.89 -9.46
N GLN A 216 12.44 -5.67 -8.96
CA GLN A 216 12.09 -4.50 -9.73
C GLN A 216 13.34 -4.06 -10.49
N ASN A 217 13.17 -3.49 -11.69
CA ASN A 217 14.26 -2.75 -12.29
C ASN A 217 14.77 -1.74 -11.26
N VAL A 218 16.10 -1.66 -11.09
CA VAL A 218 16.76 -0.66 -10.24
C VAL A 218 16.47 0.78 -10.72
N ARG A 219 15.71 0.96 -11.82
CA ARG A 219 15.14 2.25 -12.24
C ARG A 219 13.77 2.58 -11.62
N SER A 220 13.04 1.60 -11.08
CA SER A 220 11.74 1.80 -10.41
C SER A 220 11.76 1.53 -8.90
N VAL A 221 12.86 1.01 -8.33
CA VAL A 221 13.08 1.00 -6.87
C VAL A 221 13.83 2.26 -6.45
N SER A 222 13.22 3.03 -5.54
CA SER A 222 13.78 4.15 -4.77
C SER A 222 13.69 5.58 -5.32
N GLN A 223 12.98 5.83 -6.42
CA GLN A 223 12.19 7.06 -6.47
C GLN A 223 10.83 6.72 -5.87
N GLN A 224 10.74 6.71 -4.53
CA GLN A 224 9.57 7.35 -3.93
C GLN A 224 9.47 8.68 -4.68
N PRO A 225 8.43 8.92 -5.51
CA PRO A 225 8.35 10.17 -6.23
C PRO A 225 8.44 11.25 -5.17
N ASP A 226 9.51 12.06 -5.22
CA ASP A 226 9.73 13.15 -4.27
C ASP A 226 8.41 13.90 -4.17
N LEU A 227 7.72 13.76 -3.03
CA LEU A 227 6.36 14.25 -2.88
C LEU A 227 6.30 15.77 -3.09
N PHE A 228 7.45 16.44 -2.94
CA PHE A 228 7.65 17.86 -3.14
C PHE A 228 8.49 18.18 -4.39
N ALA A 229 8.57 17.27 -5.35
CA ALA A 229 8.97 17.59 -6.72
C ALA A 229 7.72 18.00 -7.52
N PRO A 230 7.69 19.24 -8.06
CA PRO A 230 6.51 19.72 -8.78
C PRO A 230 6.38 19.01 -10.12
N ILE A 231 5.20 18.45 -10.40
CA ILE A 231 4.87 17.96 -11.74
C ILE A 231 4.54 19.19 -12.59
N PRO A 232 5.18 19.41 -13.76
CA PRO A 232 4.83 20.54 -14.61
C PRO A 232 3.33 20.57 -14.93
N VAL A 233 2.66 21.70 -14.75
CA VAL A 233 1.19 21.82 -14.92
C VAL A 233 0.74 21.40 -16.32
N ALA A 234 1.57 21.64 -17.35
CA ALA A 234 1.33 21.20 -18.72
C ALA A 234 1.31 19.66 -18.88
N GLN A 235 1.98 18.93 -17.99
CA GLN A 235 2.04 17.46 -17.97
C GLN A 235 0.97 16.85 -17.05
N MET A 236 0.28 17.65 -16.24
CA MET A 236 -0.81 17.16 -15.39
C MET A 236 -2.08 16.87 -16.21
N VAL A 237 -2.71 15.73 -15.94
CA VAL A 237 -4.07 15.42 -16.44
C VAL A 237 -5.10 16.40 -15.83
N PRO A 238 -6.27 16.62 -16.47
CA PRO A 238 -7.25 17.59 -16.00
C PRO A 238 -7.66 17.42 -14.53
N GLN A 239 -7.87 16.19 -14.07
CA GLN A 239 -8.22 15.89 -12.68
C GLN A 239 -7.14 16.38 -11.69
N HIS A 240 -5.86 16.14 -11.99
CA HIS A 240 -4.74 16.58 -11.14
C HIS A 240 -4.64 18.10 -11.05
N ARG A 241 -4.93 18.81 -12.14
CA ARG A 241 -4.99 20.28 -12.13
C ARG A 241 -6.10 20.79 -11.22
N THR A 242 -7.28 20.17 -11.25
CA THR A 242 -8.38 20.49 -10.35
C THR A 242 -8.03 20.23 -8.88
N LEU A 243 -7.36 19.12 -8.59
CA LEU A 243 -6.90 18.78 -7.23
C LEU A 243 -5.87 19.79 -6.72
N LEU A 244 -4.89 20.16 -7.55
CA LEU A 244 -3.91 21.21 -7.23
C LEU A 244 -4.61 22.54 -6.91
N ALA A 245 -5.49 23.01 -7.80
CA ALA A 245 -6.20 24.27 -7.62
C ALA A 245 -7.08 24.25 -6.35
N THR A 246 -7.76 23.13 -6.09
CA THR A 246 -8.59 22.94 -4.89
C THR A 246 -7.74 23.01 -3.62
N ALA A 247 -6.60 22.33 -3.60
CA ALA A 247 -5.69 22.34 -2.47
C ALA A 247 -5.08 23.72 -2.24
N GLN A 248 -4.67 24.44 -3.30
CA GLN A 248 -4.19 25.82 -3.21
C GLN A 248 -5.26 26.73 -2.60
N ALA A 249 -6.51 26.65 -3.08
CA ALA A 249 -7.60 27.45 -2.55
C ALA A 249 -7.92 27.12 -1.08
N LYS A 250 -7.88 25.85 -0.68
CA LYS A 250 -8.07 25.44 0.72
C LYS A 250 -6.94 25.91 1.63
N ARG A 251 -5.68 25.78 1.20
CA ARG A 251 -4.51 26.29 1.95
C ARG A 251 -4.55 27.80 2.12
N GLN A 252 -4.93 28.52 1.06
CA GLN A 252 -5.11 29.96 1.11
C GLN A 252 -6.20 30.36 2.12
N ARG A 253 -7.39 29.73 2.02
CA ARG A 253 -8.49 29.96 2.99
C ARG A 253 -8.06 29.66 4.43
N PHE A 254 -7.34 28.57 4.66
CA PHE A 254 -6.84 28.21 5.99
C PHE A 254 -5.90 29.29 6.56
N LEU A 255 -5.00 29.82 5.72
CA LEU A 255 -4.08 30.89 6.11
C LEU A 255 -4.77 32.24 6.33
N ASP A 256 -5.86 32.52 5.61
CA ASP A 256 -6.60 33.79 5.73
C ASP A 256 -7.61 33.77 6.88
N ASP A 257 -8.04 32.58 7.31
CA ASP A 257 -9.06 32.41 8.34
C ASP A 257 -8.51 32.66 9.75
N THR A 258 -9.02 33.70 10.41
CA THR A 258 -8.63 34.11 11.76
C THR A 258 -9.64 33.67 12.84
N SER A 259 -10.61 32.81 12.50
CA SER A 259 -11.69 32.42 13.42
C SER A 259 -11.30 31.36 14.46
N PHE A 260 -10.09 30.81 14.39
CA PHE A 260 -9.61 29.75 15.28
C PHE A 260 -8.25 30.09 15.90
N ALA A 261 -8.01 29.58 17.11
CA ALA A 261 -6.72 29.62 17.77
C ALA A 261 -5.76 28.65 17.05
N TYR A 262 -4.83 29.20 16.28
CA TYR A 262 -3.96 28.41 15.42
C TYR A 262 -3.01 27.51 16.21
N ASP A 263 -2.47 28.00 17.32
CA ASP A 263 -1.60 27.25 18.23
C ASP A 263 -2.33 26.08 18.89
N GLU A 264 -3.57 26.29 19.33
CA GLU A 264 -4.45 25.23 19.83
C GLU A 264 -4.70 24.17 18.76
N LEU A 265 -5.01 24.59 17.53
CA LEU A 265 -5.20 23.68 16.40
C LEU A 265 -3.93 22.88 16.11
N ALA A 266 -2.77 23.53 16.03
CA ALA A 266 -1.50 22.88 15.74
C ALA A 266 -1.14 21.84 16.81
N ALA A 267 -1.39 22.15 18.09
CA ALA A 267 -1.22 21.21 19.19
C ALA A 267 -2.21 20.03 19.09
N ALA A 268 -3.50 20.32 18.84
CA ALA A 268 -4.54 19.31 18.70
C ALA A 268 -4.26 18.34 17.53
N VAL A 269 -3.81 18.84 16.38
CA VAL A 269 -3.41 18.01 15.22
C VAL A 269 -2.29 17.05 15.61
N ARG A 270 -1.23 17.54 16.28
CA ARG A 270 -0.09 16.72 16.68
C ARG A 270 -0.49 15.61 17.65
N GLU A 271 -1.24 15.95 18.70
CA GLU A 271 -1.70 14.96 19.69
C GLU A 271 -2.68 13.95 19.08
N ALA A 272 -3.56 14.40 18.18
CA ALA A 272 -4.49 13.54 17.47
C ALA A 272 -3.77 12.52 16.58
N ILE A 273 -2.77 12.97 15.80
CA ILE A 273 -1.95 12.09 14.94
C ILE A 273 -1.18 11.06 15.78
N LYS A 274 -0.53 11.50 16.87
CA LYS A 274 0.20 10.63 17.78
C LYS A 274 -0.70 9.53 18.34
N LYS A 275 -1.80 9.91 18.97
CA LYS A 275 -2.76 8.97 19.58
C LYS A 275 -3.39 8.04 18.55
N ALA A 276 -3.75 8.55 17.38
CA ALA A 276 -4.28 7.74 16.30
C ALA A 276 -3.26 6.69 15.82
N THR A 277 -2.00 7.07 15.65
CA THR A 277 -0.94 6.15 15.22
C THR A 277 -0.69 5.06 16.26
N GLU A 278 -0.65 5.39 17.55
CA GLU A 278 -0.51 4.43 18.65
C GLU A 278 -1.67 3.40 18.66
N LEU A 279 -2.91 3.87 18.56
CA LEU A 279 -4.10 3.00 18.51
C LEU A 279 -4.12 2.13 17.24
N ALA A 280 -3.74 2.69 16.11
CA ALA A 280 -3.69 1.99 14.84
C ALA A 280 -2.61 0.90 14.84
N GLY A 281 -1.48 1.13 15.52
CA GLY A 281 -0.43 0.12 15.76
C GLY A 281 -0.92 -1.07 16.61
N GLN A 282 -1.91 -0.85 17.47
CA GLN A 282 -2.58 -1.90 18.26
C GLN A 282 -3.73 -2.60 17.49
N GLY A 283 -3.91 -2.30 16.21
CA GLY A 283 -5.03 -2.82 15.40
C GLY A 283 -6.38 -2.16 15.67
N LYS A 284 -6.46 -1.15 16.55
CA LYS A 284 -7.70 -0.44 16.91
C LYS A 284 -8.01 0.71 15.96
N SER A 285 -8.23 0.37 14.68
CA SER A 285 -8.36 1.38 13.61
C SER A 285 -9.57 2.30 13.75
N SER A 286 -10.70 1.79 14.27
CA SER A 286 -11.90 2.61 14.54
C SER A 286 -11.66 3.62 15.67
N ASP A 287 -11.01 3.19 16.76
CA ASP A 287 -10.67 4.07 17.88
C ASP A 287 -9.62 5.12 17.45
N ALA A 288 -8.66 4.71 16.63
CA ALA A 288 -7.68 5.62 16.03
C ALA A 288 -8.36 6.71 15.19
N LEU A 289 -9.37 6.36 14.40
CA LEU A 289 -10.14 7.31 13.61
C LEU A 289 -10.92 8.29 14.51
N ALA A 290 -11.54 7.78 15.58
CA ALA A 290 -12.24 8.62 16.56
C ALA A 290 -11.29 9.55 17.33
N ALA A 291 -10.07 9.09 17.61
CA ALA A 291 -9.01 9.92 18.20
C ALA A 291 -8.56 11.03 17.24
N LEU A 292 -8.40 10.72 15.95
CA LEU A 292 -8.02 11.70 14.95
C LEU A 292 -9.08 12.80 14.81
N ARG A 293 -10.37 12.43 14.82
CA ARG A 293 -11.53 13.34 14.77
C ARG A 293 -11.68 14.29 15.96
N GLN A 294 -10.89 14.15 17.02
CA GLN A 294 -10.93 15.12 18.12
C GLN A 294 -10.53 16.54 17.67
N VAL A 295 -9.76 16.67 16.59
CA VAL A 295 -9.43 17.98 16.00
C VAL A 295 -10.66 18.71 15.43
N GLU A 296 -11.74 17.99 15.09
CA GLU A 296 -12.98 18.55 14.56
C GLU A 296 -13.71 19.47 15.54
N LYS A 297 -13.33 19.44 16.83
CA LYS A 297 -13.78 20.41 17.83
C LYS A 297 -13.31 21.84 17.54
N ILE A 298 -12.20 21.98 16.84
CA ILE A 298 -11.61 23.27 16.47
C ILE A 298 -11.90 23.56 14.99
N ARG A 299 -11.66 22.58 14.12
CA ARG A 299 -11.87 22.71 12.67
C ARG A 299 -12.11 21.35 12.02
N PRO A 300 -13.04 21.22 11.05
CA PRO A 300 -13.22 19.98 10.29
C PRO A 300 -11.90 19.47 9.71
N ILE A 301 -11.62 18.16 9.81
CA ILE A 301 -10.35 17.57 9.34
C ILE A 301 -10.09 17.90 7.87
N GLU A 302 -11.12 17.80 7.03
CA GLU A 302 -11.03 18.05 5.58
C GLU A 302 -10.68 19.51 5.23
N ASP A 303 -10.80 20.43 6.19
CA ASP A 303 -10.47 21.85 6.06
C ASP A 303 -9.14 22.21 6.73
N ILE A 304 -8.36 21.21 7.18
CA ILE A 304 -6.98 21.35 7.66
C ILE A 304 -6.05 20.73 6.59
N PRO A 305 -5.54 21.53 5.62
CA PRO A 305 -4.89 21.01 4.41
C PRO A 305 -3.41 20.63 4.62
N THR A 306 -3.13 19.74 5.59
CA THR A 306 -1.77 19.30 5.92
C THR A 306 -1.52 17.86 5.44
N PRO A 307 -0.35 17.56 4.83
CA PRO A 307 -0.08 16.21 4.31
C PRO A 307 -0.17 15.10 5.36
N GLU A 308 0.38 15.34 6.56
CA GLU A 308 0.47 14.32 7.61
C GLU A 308 -0.90 13.92 8.14
N LEU A 309 -1.76 14.88 8.46
CA LEU A 309 -3.11 14.63 8.96
C LEU A 309 -3.96 13.88 7.94
N ILE A 310 -3.97 14.35 6.68
CA ILE A 310 -4.77 13.76 5.61
C ILE A 310 -4.25 12.35 5.24
N SER A 311 -2.94 12.12 5.31
CA SER A 311 -2.33 10.80 5.10
C SER A 311 -2.78 9.79 6.16
N VAL A 312 -2.69 10.15 7.46
CA VAL A 312 -3.16 9.29 8.55
C VAL A 312 -4.66 9.05 8.45
N TYR A 313 -5.44 10.09 8.16
CA TYR A 313 -6.89 9.98 8.00
C TYR A 313 -7.27 9.02 6.85
N SER A 314 -6.59 9.15 5.70
CA SER A 314 -6.75 8.27 4.55
C SER A 314 -6.41 6.82 4.88
N ALA A 315 -5.27 6.60 5.56
CA ALA A 315 -4.82 5.26 5.94
C ALA A 315 -5.82 4.55 6.87
N LEU A 316 -6.39 5.28 7.84
CA LEU A 316 -7.36 4.73 8.79
C LEU A 316 -8.67 4.35 8.11
N HIS A 317 -9.17 5.18 7.18
CA HIS A 317 -10.35 4.84 6.36
C HIS A 317 -10.14 3.55 5.56
N GLY A 318 -8.95 3.37 4.96
CA GLY A 318 -8.59 2.12 4.29
C GLY A 318 -8.60 0.91 5.23
N ARG A 319 -8.12 1.06 6.48
CA ARG A 319 -8.09 -0.03 7.46
C ARG A 319 -9.47 -0.45 7.95
N ILE A 320 -10.45 0.46 7.97
CA ILE A 320 -11.84 0.14 8.35
C ILE A 320 -12.71 -0.25 7.14
N GLY A 321 -12.13 -0.31 5.93
CA GLY A 321 -12.82 -0.72 4.71
C GLY A 321 -13.59 0.40 3.99
N ASP A 322 -13.47 1.66 4.42
CA ASP A 322 -14.03 2.82 3.69
C ASP A 322 -13.10 3.21 2.53
N ASN A 323 -13.08 2.36 1.51
CA ASN A 323 -12.23 2.53 0.34
C ASN A 323 -12.58 3.79 -0.45
N LYS A 324 -13.86 4.19 -0.46
CA LYS A 324 -14.30 5.39 -1.19
C LYS A 324 -13.71 6.65 -0.56
N LYS A 325 -13.84 6.80 0.76
CA LYS A 325 -13.26 7.95 1.46
C LYS A 325 -11.73 7.91 1.45
N GLN A 326 -11.13 6.72 1.52
CA GLN A 326 -9.69 6.58 1.36
C GLN A 326 -9.22 7.15 0.02
N ILE A 327 -9.85 6.77 -1.11
CA ILE A 327 -9.47 7.25 -2.45
C ILE A 327 -9.61 8.78 -2.53
N GLU A 328 -10.75 9.33 -2.10
CA GLU A 328 -10.98 10.78 -2.04
C GLU A 328 -9.86 11.51 -1.28
N LEU A 329 -9.48 11.00 -0.11
CA LEU A 329 -8.42 11.59 0.70
C LEU A 329 -7.03 11.44 0.06
N ARG A 330 -6.75 10.38 -0.69
CA ARG A 330 -5.48 10.21 -1.41
C ARG A 330 -5.37 11.19 -2.58
N GLU A 331 -6.46 11.43 -3.29
CA GLU A 331 -6.52 12.44 -4.34
C GLU A 331 -6.33 13.84 -3.77
N TYR A 332 -6.97 14.14 -2.63
CA TYR A 332 -6.76 15.41 -1.95
C TYR A 332 -5.33 15.58 -1.43
N LEU A 333 -4.74 14.53 -0.84
CA LEU A 333 -3.34 14.51 -0.40
C LEU A 333 -2.38 14.80 -1.55
N PHE A 334 -2.63 14.21 -2.74
CA PHE A 334 -1.87 14.54 -3.94
C PHE A 334 -1.93 16.05 -4.25
N GLY A 335 -3.13 16.64 -4.22
CA GLY A 335 -3.31 18.08 -4.42
C GLY A 335 -2.52 18.93 -3.41
N ILE A 336 -2.54 18.57 -2.12
CA ILE A 336 -1.79 19.27 -1.06
C ILE A 336 -0.29 19.20 -1.32
N ASN A 337 0.24 18.01 -1.60
CA ASN A 337 1.67 17.82 -1.86
C ASN A 337 2.13 18.64 -3.08
N GLN A 338 1.35 18.63 -4.17
CA GLN A 338 1.66 19.45 -5.33
C GLN A 338 1.52 20.95 -5.05
N ALA A 339 0.56 21.38 -4.22
CA ALA A 339 0.45 22.78 -3.80
C ALA A 339 1.70 23.26 -3.04
N ILE A 340 2.28 22.40 -2.20
CA ILE A 340 3.56 22.67 -1.51
C ILE A 340 4.71 22.66 -2.54
N ALA A 341 4.79 21.65 -3.39
CA ALA A 341 5.84 21.50 -4.40
C ALA A 341 5.91 22.70 -5.37
N HIS A 342 4.76 23.25 -5.75
CA HIS A 342 4.67 24.41 -6.64
C HIS A 342 4.83 25.77 -5.92
N SER A 343 4.97 25.79 -4.59
CA SER A 343 5.16 27.04 -3.86
C SER A 343 6.58 27.60 -3.98
N GLY A 344 7.58 26.74 -4.18
CA GLY A 344 8.98 27.13 -4.31
C GLY A 344 9.95 25.97 -4.08
N ASP A 345 11.23 26.20 -4.36
CA ASP A 345 12.32 25.24 -4.15
C ASP A 345 13.03 25.39 -2.79
N GLY A 346 12.68 26.44 -2.04
CA GLY A 346 13.23 26.75 -0.74
C GLY A 346 14.67 27.26 -0.77
N LEU A 347 15.25 27.60 -1.92
CA LEU A 347 16.66 28.01 -2.00
C LEU A 347 16.90 29.48 -1.67
N THR A 348 15.87 30.31 -1.77
CA THR A 348 15.94 31.76 -1.51
C THR A 348 14.64 32.23 -0.84
N PRO A 349 14.61 33.44 -0.24
CA PRO A 349 13.36 34.05 0.21
C PRO A 349 12.29 34.18 -0.89
N ALA A 350 12.70 34.42 -2.14
CA ALA A 350 11.77 34.58 -3.27
C ALA A 350 11.15 33.24 -3.72
N THR A 351 11.84 32.13 -3.46
CA THR A 351 11.41 30.77 -3.79
C THR A 351 11.11 29.95 -2.54
N ALA A 352 10.83 30.61 -1.41
CA ALA A 352 10.59 29.95 -0.15
C ALA A 352 9.35 29.05 -0.21
N VAL A 353 9.43 27.87 0.40
CA VAL A 353 8.31 26.91 0.42
C VAL A 353 7.20 27.45 1.33
N HIS A 354 5.95 27.45 0.87
CA HIS A 354 4.81 27.92 1.64
C HIS A 354 4.25 26.82 2.53
N VAL A 355 4.46 26.96 3.83
CA VAL A 355 3.95 26.04 4.84
C VAL A 355 2.71 26.60 5.54
N ILE A 356 1.89 25.72 6.11
CA ILE A 356 0.74 26.08 6.95
C ILE A 356 0.81 25.50 8.37
N LEU A 357 1.82 24.67 8.66
CA LEU A 357 2.22 24.16 9.97
C LEU A 357 3.73 23.95 9.95
N THR A 358 4.41 24.11 11.08
CA THR A 358 5.87 23.86 11.18
C THR A 358 6.24 22.41 10.90
N SER A 359 5.34 21.45 11.13
CA SER A 359 5.57 20.05 10.78
C SER A 359 5.80 19.83 9.28
N GLU A 360 5.27 20.71 8.41
CA GLU A 360 5.49 20.62 6.97
C GLU A 360 6.94 20.93 6.59
N GLU A 361 7.64 21.80 7.33
CA GLU A 361 9.05 22.14 7.10
C GLU A 361 9.94 20.90 7.29
N TYR A 362 9.75 20.20 8.41
CA TYR A 362 10.46 18.94 8.68
C TYR A 362 10.05 17.81 7.75
N ALA A 363 8.77 17.72 7.36
CA ALA A 363 8.31 16.74 6.38
C ALA A 363 8.99 16.95 5.03
N TRP A 364 9.12 18.20 4.60
CA TRP A 364 9.82 18.57 3.37
C TRP A 364 11.31 18.19 3.41
N LEU A 365 12.01 18.48 4.51
CA LEU A 365 13.41 18.07 4.66
C LEU A 365 13.57 16.53 4.63
N ARG A 366 12.71 15.79 5.34
CA ARG A 366 12.76 14.32 5.36
C ARG A 366 12.54 13.73 3.96
N GLU A 367 11.57 14.24 3.23
CA GLU A 367 11.27 13.79 1.86
C GLU A 367 12.47 13.99 0.93
N LYS A 368 13.15 15.14 1.06
CA LYS A 368 14.37 15.44 0.30
C LYS A 368 15.63 14.77 0.85
N LYS A 369 15.48 13.90 1.85
CA LYS A 369 16.59 13.16 2.50
C LYS A 369 17.66 14.10 3.07
N LEU A 370 17.23 15.24 3.59
CA LEU A 370 18.09 16.25 4.17
C LEU A 370 18.21 16.05 5.69
N THR A 371 19.44 16.11 6.20
CA THR A 371 19.72 16.04 7.64
C THR A 371 19.65 17.45 8.23
N PHE A 372 18.71 17.70 9.12
CA PHE A 372 18.58 18.98 9.82
C PHE A 372 19.80 19.28 10.71
N LEU A 373 20.31 20.51 10.65
CA LEU A 373 21.46 20.98 11.42
C LEU A 373 21.15 22.15 12.35
N GLY A 374 20.19 23.02 11.98
CA GLY A 374 19.85 24.19 12.77
C GLY A 374 18.76 25.02 12.11
N GLN A 375 18.17 25.96 12.86
CA GLN A 375 17.03 26.76 12.44
C GLN A 375 17.16 28.19 12.96
N ARG A 376 16.71 29.17 12.16
CA ARG A 376 16.64 30.58 12.55
C ARG A 376 15.52 31.28 11.80
N VAL A 377 14.93 32.29 12.43
CA VAL A 377 13.99 33.19 11.73
C VAL A 377 14.78 34.27 10.99
N HIS A 378 14.49 34.46 9.71
CA HIS A 378 15.00 35.54 8.88
C HIS A 378 13.88 36.50 8.50
N GLN A 379 14.02 37.76 8.89
CA GLN A 379 13.07 38.81 8.57
C GLN A 379 13.61 39.69 7.45
N THR A 380 12.80 39.92 6.43
CA THR A 380 13.08 40.82 5.30
C THR A 380 11.93 41.81 5.13
N PRO A 381 12.06 42.83 4.26
CA PRO A 381 10.92 43.67 3.87
C PRO A 381 9.77 42.88 3.21
N SER A 382 10.07 41.73 2.59
CA SER A 382 9.09 40.90 1.90
C SER A 382 8.37 39.89 2.79
N GLY A 383 8.82 39.69 4.03
CA GLY A 383 8.16 38.78 4.96
C GLY A 383 9.06 38.23 6.07
N LYS A 384 8.55 37.18 6.73
CA LYS A 384 9.30 36.39 7.70
C LYS A 384 9.44 34.96 7.17
N PHE A 385 10.66 34.46 7.25
CA PHE A 385 11.05 33.15 6.77
C PHE A 385 11.63 32.35 7.91
N ASP A 386 11.23 31.09 8.01
CA ASP A 386 12.01 30.14 8.78
C ASP A 386 13.12 29.59 7.88
N VAL A 387 14.35 29.61 8.38
CA VAL A 387 15.52 29.17 7.64
C VAL A 387 16.12 27.96 8.34
N MET A 388 16.00 26.81 7.71
CA MET A 388 16.55 25.55 8.20
C MET A 388 17.85 25.24 7.47
N LYS A 389 18.94 25.16 8.22
CA LYS A 389 20.21 24.64 7.72
C LYS A 389 20.13 23.12 7.70
N ALA A 390 20.43 22.50 6.56
CA ALA A 390 20.43 21.05 6.41
C ALA A 390 21.59 20.55 5.54
N ARG A 391 21.89 19.26 5.65
CA ARG A 391 22.95 18.56 4.91
C ARG A 391 22.37 17.49 4.00
N ASP A 392 22.82 17.43 2.75
CA ASP A 392 22.44 16.38 1.81
C ASP A 392 23.33 15.13 1.91
N ALA A 393 23.04 14.12 1.09
CA ALA A 393 23.79 12.85 1.06
C ALA A 393 25.25 12.99 0.57
N SER A 394 25.58 14.08 -0.14
CA SER A 394 26.96 14.39 -0.56
C SER A 394 27.78 15.03 0.56
N GLY A 395 27.12 15.44 1.66
CA GLY A 395 27.72 16.19 2.75
C GLY A 395 27.64 17.71 2.58
N ALA A 396 27.04 18.21 1.49
CA ALA A 396 26.89 19.64 1.27
C ALA A 396 25.83 20.21 2.22
N GLU A 397 26.17 21.33 2.86
CA GLU A 397 25.26 22.05 3.75
C GLU A 397 24.62 23.22 3.01
N ARG A 398 23.32 23.44 3.22
CA ARG A 398 22.57 24.54 2.62
C ARG A 398 21.47 25.05 3.55
N ASP A 399 21.17 26.33 3.43
CA ASP A 399 20.00 26.96 4.05
C ASP A 399 18.77 26.77 3.16
N TYR A 400 17.66 26.35 3.76
CA TYR A 400 16.36 26.22 3.11
C TYR A 400 15.35 27.17 3.75
N PHE A 401 14.62 27.91 2.93
CA PHE A 401 13.70 28.97 3.32
C PHE A 401 12.24 28.50 3.24
N PHE A 402 11.52 28.68 4.33
CA PHE A 402 10.09 28.42 4.44
C PHE A 402 9.37 29.73 4.75
N ASN A 403 8.34 30.08 3.97
CA ASN A 403 7.59 31.31 4.20
C ASN A 403 6.61 31.12 5.36
N ILE A 404 6.93 31.73 6.49
CA ILE A 404 6.12 31.67 7.71
C ILE A 404 5.39 32.98 8.00
N THR A 405 5.39 33.93 7.06
CA THR A 405 4.88 35.30 7.30
C THR A 405 3.48 35.30 7.91
N ARG A 406 2.56 34.52 7.31
CA ARG A 406 1.17 34.42 7.79
C ARG A 406 1.04 33.59 9.06
N LEU A 407 1.87 32.55 9.23
CA LEU A 407 1.90 31.77 10.48
C LEU A 407 2.32 32.64 11.64
N TYR A 408 3.39 33.42 11.45
CA TYR A 408 3.95 34.31 12.46
C TYR A 408 2.94 35.37 12.90
N GLN A 409 2.12 35.88 11.97
CA GLN A 409 1.02 36.79 12.29
C GLN A 409 -0.06 36.13 13.16
N LYS A 410 -0.34 34.84 12.95
CA LYS A 410 -1.33 34.08 13.73
C LYS A 410 -0.85 33.69 15.14
N TYR A 411 0.45 33.52 15.36
CA TYR A 411 1.00 33.08 16.65
C TYR A 411 1.02 34.14 17.75
N GLY A 412 0.75 35.41 17.45
CA GLY A 412 1.07 36.51 18.35
C GLY A 412 2.59 36.68 18.50
N GLN A 413 3.08 37.90 18.67
CA GLN A 413 4.51 38.27 18.56
C GLN A 413 5.44 37.73 19.68
N GLY A 414 5.34 36.46 20.14
CA GLY A 414 6.08 36.03 21.34
C GLY A 414 6.55 34.59 21.50
N THR A 415 6.10 33.61 20.71
CA THR A 415 6.39 32.18 21.01
C THR A 415 7.15 31.41 19.92
N TRP A 416 7.39 32.01 18.75
CA TRP A 416 8.27 31.45 17.72
C TRP A 416 9.75 31.58 18.15
N GLY A 417 10.31 30.53 18.75
CA GLY A 417 11.74 30.54 19.12
C GLY A 417 12.21 29.55 20.18
N LYS A 418 11.34 28.70 20.77
CA LYS A 418 11.82 27.58 21.60
C LYS A 418 11.81 26.29 20.77
N PRO A 419 12.96 25.83 20.25
CA PRO A 419 13.04 24.55 19.57
C PRO A 419 12.67 23.45 20.57
N GLN A 420 11.54 22.76 20.36
CA GLN A 420 11.36 21.43 20.91
C GLN A 420 12.00 20.47 19.93
N ALA A 421 13.09 19.83 20.36
CA ALA A 421 13.76 18.81 19.56
C ALA A 421 12.74 17.76 19.10
N PRO A 422 12.85 17.25 17.86
CA PRO A 422 11.99 16.17 17.41
C PRO A 422 12.10 15.00 18.39
N VAL A 423 10.96 14.47 18.83
CA VAL A 423 10.90 13.23 19.61
C VAL A 423 11.38 12.13 18.68
N THR A 424 12.63 11.70 18.84
CA THR A 424 13.15 10.52 18.16
C THR A 424 12.30 9.33 18.62
N PRO A 425 11.67 8.57 17.72
CA PRO A 425 11.01 7.34 18.13
C PRO A 425 12.07 6.41 18.73
N SER A 426 11.86 6.01 19.98
CA SER A 426 12.65 4.95 20.62
C SER A 426 12.58 3.70 19.74
N ARG A 427 13.77 3.21 19.37
CA ARG A 427 13.97 2.03 18.52
C ARG A 427 13.29 0.78 19.07
#